data_AF-A0A7C7A2Z4-F1
#
_entry.id   AF-A0A7C7A2Z4-F1
#
_cell.length_a   1.000
_cell.length_b   1.000
_cell.length_c   1.000
_cell.angle_alpha   90.00
_cell.angle_beta   90.00
_cell.angle_gamma   90.00
#
_symmetry.space_group_name_H-M   'P 1'
#
loop_
_entity.id
_entity.type
_entity.pdbx_description
1 polymer ?
#
loop_
_entity_poly.entity_id
_entity_poly.type
_entity_poly.pdbx_seq_one_letter_code
_entity_poly.pdbx_strand_id
1 'polypeptide(L)'
;KDGNPVATVEDGDSIIFFNFRPDRARQLTYALVDEEFDGFERTPPKTFFVCMTQYDEKLTDVKVAYEPLSLDNIFAKVLAENNLRQLRIAETEKYAHVTFFFNGGVEKSYPGEDRVLIPSPKVATYDLKPEMSAYEVCERVLEKIEEDIYDVIILNFANPDMVGHTGVYEAAVKAIETVDECMGRIYRAILDKGGILFITADHGNAEQMFNAENNGAHTAHTTNPVPFILVSDTRYELSPGILADIAPTMLDLLKIEKPEEMTGKSLIQ
;
A
#
# COMPACT_ATOMS: atom_id res chain seq x y z
N LYS A 1 -44.07 20.08 18.91
CA LYS A 1 -45.12 20.87 19.59
C LYS A 1 -45.09 22.22 18.88
N ASP A 2 -45.63 22.37 17.68
CA ASP A 2 -47.05 22.57 17.35
C ASP A 2 -47.35 22.15 15.88
N GLY A 3 -46.77 21.03 15.43
CA GLY A 3 -46.79 20.61 14.03
C GLY A 3 -45.77 21.33 13.14
N ASN A 4 -45.19 22.43 13.62
CA ASN A 4 -44.09 23.13 12.95
C ASN A 4 -42.77 22.35 13.05
N PRO A 5 -41.90 22.43 12.01
CA PRO A 5 -40.54 21.92 12.07
C PRO A 5 -39.77 22.50 13.26
N VAL A 6 -38.86 21.71 13.85
CA VAL A 6 -37.95 22.20 14.90
C VAL A 6 -36.97 23.24 14.34
N ALA A 7 -36.47 22.99 13.14
CA ALA A 7 -35.67 23.90 12.34
C ALA A 7 -35.80 23.50 10.87
N THR A 8 -35.61 24.48 9.99
CA THR A 8 -35.39 24.31 8.55
C THR A 8 -34.04 24.93 8.22
N VAL A 9 -33.44 24.50 7.10
CA VAL A 9 -32.22 25.15 6.60
C VAL A 9 -32.63 26.42 5.85
N GLU A 10 -32.02 27.55 6.21
CA GLU A 10 -32.32 28.87 5.66
C GLU A 10 -31.07 29.55 5.09
N ASP A 11 -31.28 30.65 4.36
CA ASP A 11 -30.19 31.48 3.84
C ASP A 11 -29.31 32.00 4.98
N GLY A 12 -28.00 31.78 4.89
CA GLY A 12 -27.01 32.18 5.88
C GLY A 12 -26.67 31.10 6.92
N ASP A 13 -27.36 29.96 6.92
CA ASP A 13 -27.01 28.83 7.80
C ASP A 13 -25.68 28.18 7.41
N SER A 14 -25.04 27.53 8.39
CA SER A 14 -23.87 26.67 8.17
C SER A 14 -24.27 25.20 8.26
N ILE A 15 -23.80 24.39 7.31
CA ILE A 15 -23.99 22.94 7.31
C ILE A 15 -22.63 22.26 7.39
N ILE A 16 -22.47 21.34 8.34
CA ILE A 16 -21.33 20.42 8.39
C ILE A 16 -21.85 19.02 8.08
N PHE A 17 -21.55 18.52 6.88
CA PHE A 17 -21.82 17.13 6.53
C PHE A 17 -20.67 16.27 7.05
N PHE A 18 -20.91 15.60 8.19
CA PHE A 18 -19.89 14.85 8.91
C PHE A 18 -19.53 13.48 8.30
N ASN A 19 -20.20 13.06 7.21
CA ASN A 19 -19.86 11.82 6.52
C ASN A 19 -18.46 11.96 5.90
N PHE A 20 -17.55 11.04 6.17
CA PHE A 20 -16.21 11.03 5.56
C PHE A 20 -16.12 10.15 4.31
N ARG A 21 -17.21 9.45 3.95
CA ARG A 21 -17.27 8.55 2.78
C ARG A 21 -18.08 9.22 1.66
N PRO A 22 -17.48 9.42 0.48
CA PRO A 22 -18.04 10.31 -0.54
C PRO A 22 -19.23 9.70 -1.30
N ASP A 23 -19.23 8.38 -1.54
CA ASP A 23 -20.15 7.69 -2.45
C ASP A 23 -21.64 8.03 -2.22
N ARG A 24 -22.08 8.04 -0.96
CA ARG A 24 -23.47 8.34 -0.59
C ARG A 24 -23.70 9.80 -0.18
N ALA A 25 -22.65 10.56 0.08
CA ALA A 25 -22.76 11.96 0.47
C ALA A 25 -23.04 12.88 -0.73
N ARG A 26 -22.50 12.52 -1.92
CA ARG A 26 -22.57 13.33 -3.15
C ARG A 26 -23.96 13.85 -3.49
N GLN A 27 -24.95 12.95 -3.61
CA GLN A 27 -26.26 13.32 -4.13
C GLN A 27 -26.94 14.41 -3.31
N LEU A 28 -26.87 14.33 -1.97
CA LEU A 28 -27.45 15.34 -1.09
C LEU A 28 -26.64 16.64 -1.12
N THR A 29 -25.32 16.56 -1.23
CA THR A 29 -24.48 17.76 -1.39
C THR A 29 -24.82 18.50 -2.68
N TYR A 30 -24.84 17.81 -3.83
CA TYR A 30 -25.33 18.39 -5.09
C TYR A 30 -26.75 18.95 -4.94
N ALA A 31 -27.63 18.24 -4.23
CA ALA A 31 -29.00 18.66 -3.92
C ALA A 31 -29.11 19.99 -3.12
N LEU A 32 -28.03 20.44 -2.48
CA LEU A 32 -28.03 21.63 -1.62
C LEU A 32 -27.15 22.76 -2.15
N VAL A 33 -26.01 22.46 -2.79
CA VAL A 33 -25.01 23.48 -3.12
C VAL A 33 -24.85 23.78 -4.61
N ASP A 34 -25.26 22.87 -5.50
CA ASP A 34 -25.04 23.04 -6.95
C ASP A 34 -26.11 23.93 -7.60
N GLU A 35 -25.76 25.16 -8.00
CA GLU A 35 -26.69 26.08 -8.64
C GLU A 35 -27.27 25.55 -9.97
N GLU A 36 -26.57 24.64 -10.65
CA GLU A 36 -26.98 24.06 -11.94
C GLU A 36 -27.69 22.70 -11.79
N PHE A 37 -28.04 22.29 -10.58
CA PHE A 37 -28.65 21.00 -10.33
C PHE A 37 -29.96 20.77 -11.10
N ASP A 38 -30.03 19.64 -11.80
CA ASP A 38 -31.16 19.27 -12.68
C ASP A 38 -31.91 18.00 -12.23
N GLY A 39 -31.55 17.41 -11.08
CA GLY A 39 -32.13 16.15 -10.61
C GLY A 39 -33.61 16.26 -10.17
N PHE A 40 -34.05 17.44 -9.75
CA PHE A 40 -35.45 17.79 -9.42
C PHE A 40 -35.61 19.31 -9.21
N GLU A 41 -36.85 19.81 -9.30
CA GLU A 41 -37.17 21.22 -9.03
C GLU A 41 -36.95 21.60 -7.56
N ARG A 42 -36.21 22.68 -7.33
CA ARG A 42 -35.87 23.15 -5.98
C ARG A 42 -35.55 24.65 -5.95
N THR A 43 -35.50 25.20 -4.74
CA THR A 43 -34.92 26.52 -4.46
C THR A 43 -34.02 26.35 -3.23
N PRO A 44 -32.73 26.00 -3.41
CA PRO A 44 -31.86 25.70 -2.29
C PRO A 44 -31.51 26.98 -1.52
N PRO A 45 -31.39 26.94 -0.18
CA PRO A 45 -30.88 28.06 0.59
C PRO A 45 -29.38 28.26 0.34
N LYS A 46 -28.91 29.51 0.39
CA LYS A 46 -27.49 29.85 0.33
C LYS A 46 -26.85 29.60 1.69
N THR A 47 -26.04 28.55 1.77
CA THR A 47 -25.45 28.09 3.04
C THR A 47 -23.93 28.06 2.98
N PHE A 48 -23.28 28.14 4.15
CA PHE A 48 -21.87 27.79 4.28
C PHE A 48 -21.75 26.28 4.47
N PHE A 49 -21.39 25.55 3.42
CA PHE A 49 -21.38 24.08 3.42
C PHE A 49 -19.97 23.51 3.60
N VAL A 50 -19.79 22.66 4.61
CA VAL A 50 -18.54 21.93 4.89
C VAL A 50 -18.75 20.44 4.69
N CYS A 51 -17.95 19.84 3.81
CA CYS A 51 -17.80 18.40 3.67
C CYS A 51 -16.70 17.91 4.63
N MET A 52 -16.90 16.77 5.30
CA MET A 52 -15.84 16.20 6.15
C MET A 52 -14.59 15.85 5.34
N THR A 53 -14.77 15.28 4.15
CA THR A 53 -13.71 14.97 3.16
C THR A 53 -14.17 15.44 1.78
N GLN A 54 -13.29 15.41 0.78
CA GLN A 54 -13.71 15.71 -0.59
C GLN A 54 -14.72 14.66 -1.07
N TYR A 55 -15.94 15.11 -1.41
CA TYR A 55 -16.97 14.23 -1.96
C TYR A 55 -16.84 14.06 -3.47
N ASP A 56 -16.61 15.14 -4.20
CA ASP A 56 -16.38 15.17 -5.64
C ASP A 56 -15.53 16.41 -5.97
N GLU A 57 -14.60 16.29 -6.91
CA GLU A 57 -13.74 17.42 -7.34
C GLU A 57 -14.52 18.54 -8.02
N LYS A 58 -15.72 18.23 -8.55
CA LYS A 58 -16.58 19.20 -9.24
C LYS A 58 -17.39 20.08 -8.28
N LEU A 59 -17.47 19.72 -7.00
CA LEU A 59 -18.14 20.53 -5.97
C LEU A 59 -17.22 21.69 -5.56
N THR A 60 -17.32 22.82 -6.26
CA THR A 60 -16.44 23.98 -6.06
C THR A 60 -16.96 24.97 -5.02
N ASP A 61 -18.26 24.99 -4.74
CA ASP A 61 -18.89 25.89 -3.74
C ASP A 61 -19.10 25.20 -2.38
N VAL A 62 -18.08 24.48 -1.91
CA VAL A 62 -18.04 23.87 -0.58
C VAL A 62 -16.67 24.08 0.07
N LYS A 63 -16.60 23.92 1.39
CA LYS A 63 -15.33 23.74 2.10
C LYS A 63 -15.12 22.27 2.42
N VAL A 64 -13.86 21.85 2.46
CA VAL A 64 -13.48 20.49 2.87
C VAL A 64 -12.69 20.57 4.17
N ALA A 65 -13.15 19.88 5.20
CA ALA A 65 -12.49 19.90 6.52
C ALA A 65 -11.15 19.14 6.50
N TYR A 66 -11.14 17.98 5.85
CA TYR A 66 -9.96 17.16 5.62
C TYR A 66 -9.73 17.01 4.11
N GLU A 67 -8.91 17.90 3.57
CA GLU A 67 -8.55 17.91 2.16
C GLU A 67 -7.90 16.57 1.75
N PRO A 68 -8.06 16.13 0.48
CA PRO A 68 -7.34 14.97 -0.01
C PRO A 68 -5.84 15.18 0.14
N LEU A 69 -5.17 14.16 0.66
CA LEU A 69 -3.72 14.12 0.69
C LEU A 69 -3.23 13.66 -0.68
N SER A 70 -2.55 14.54 -1.41
CA SER A 70 -1.69 14.11 -2.52
C SER A 70 -0.39 13.60 -1.93
N LEU A 71 -0.02 12.35 -2.25
CA LEU A 71 1.26 11.78 -1.85
C LEU A 71 2.31 12.23 -2.87
N ASP A 72 2.97 13.35 -2.59
CA ASP A 72 4.12 13.80 -3.38
C ASP A 72 5.44 13.23 -2.84
N ASN A 73 6.47 13.21 -3.68
CA ASN A 73 7.83 12.75 -3.36
C ASN A 73 7.87 11.37 -2.69
N ILE A 74 6.97 10.47 -3.10
CA ILE A 74 7.03 9.06 -2.74
C ILE A 74 8.30 8.42 -3.30
N PHE A 75 8.74 7.32 -2.69
CA PHE A 75 10.02 6.68 -3.00
C PHE A 75 10.21 6.41 -4.50
N ALA A 76 9.18 5.89 -5.17
CA ALA A 76 9.16 5.65 -6.61
C ALA A 76 9.53 6.90 -7.44
N LYS A 77 8.94 8.05 -7.08
CA LYS A 77 9.16 9.34 -7.75
C LYS A 77 10.58 9.84 -7.48
N VAL A 78 11.03 9.78 -6.23
CA VAL A 78 12.38 10.20 -5.83
C VAL A 78 13.45 9.42 -6.60
N LEU A 79 13.29 8.10 -6.74
CA LEU A 79 14.20 7.28 -7.53
C LEU A 79 14.24 7.73 -9.01
N ALA A 80 13.07 7.96 -9.61
CA ALA A 80 12.96 8.40 -11.00
C ALA A 80 13.57 9.79 -11.24
N GLU A 81 13.37 10.74 -10.32
CA GLU A 81 13.95 12.09 -10.38
C GLU A 81 15.47 12.09 -10.23
N ASN A 82 16.02 11.08 -9.55
CA ASN A 82 17.46 10.81 -9.46
C ASN A 82 17.97 9.93 -10.61
N ASN A 83 17.16 9.68 -11.64
CA ASN A 83 17.47 8.86 -12.82
C ASN A 83 17.87 7.40 -12.50
N LEU A 84 17.41 6.88 -11.37
CA LEU A 84 17.63 5.48 -10.99
C LEU A 84 16.62 4.57 -11.69
N ARG A 85 17.10 3.43 -12.17
CA ARG A 85 16.28 2.37 -12.73
C ARG A 85 15.75 1.49 -11.60
N GLN A 86 14.45 1.25 -11.62
CA GLN A 86 13.76 0.52 -10.57
C GLN A 86 12.88 -0.58 -11.16
N LEU A 87 12.83 -1.73 -10.49
CA LEU A 87 12.02 -2.87 -10.88
C LEU A 87 10.93 -3.13 -9.84
N ARG A 88 9.70 -3.35 -10.31
CA ARG A 88 8.59 -3.89 -9.49
C ARG A 88 8.27 -5.29 -9.96
N ILE A 89 8.23 -6.25 -9.03
CA ILE A 89 8.00 -7.64 -9.39
C ILE A 89 7.20 -8.37 -8.31
N ALA A 90 6.13 -9.03 -8.74
CA ALA A 90 5.28 -9.85 -7.90
C ALA A 90 4.45 -10.80 -8.77
N GLU A 91 3.82 -11.79 -8.15
CA GLU A 91 2.72 -12.51 -8.76
C GLU A 91 1.39 -11.71 -8.72
N THR A 92 0.36 -12.22 -9.38
CA THR A 92 -0.90 -11.49 -9.66
C THR A 92 -1.56 -10.91 -8.41
N GLU A 93 -1.63 -11.70 -7.34
CA GLU A 93 -2.28 -11.28 -6.08
C GLU A 93 -1.64 -10.04 -5.45
N LYS A 94 -0.32 -9.88 -5.61
CA LYS A 94 0.44 -8.78 -5.00
C LYS A 94 1.00 -7.78 -6.01
N TYR A 95 0.66 -7.90 -7.29
CA TYR A 95 1.12 -6.99 -8.34
C TYR A 95 0.66 -5.54 -8.10
N ALA A 96 -0.61 -5.32 -7.75
CA ALA A 96 -1.12 -3.99 -7.41
C ALA A 96 -0.39 -3.39 -6.18
N HIS A 97 0.12 -4.23 -5.28
CA HIS A 97 0.80 -3.82 -4.05
C HIS A 97 2.17 -3.23 -4.36
N VAL A 98 2.96 -3.88 -5.21
CA VAL A 98 4.28 -3.37 -5.64
C VAL A 98 4.20 -2.29 -6.73
N THR A 99 3.00 -2.01 -7.26
CA THR A 99 2.79 -1.01 -8.32
C THR A 99 1.91 0.14 -7.82
N PHE A 100 0.59 0.04 -8.00
CA PHE A 100 -0.39 1.07 -7.65
C PHE A 100 -0.26 1.55 -6.19
N PHE A 101 -0.28 0.64 -5.21
CA PHE A 101 -0.22 1.02 -3.80
C PHE A 101 1.16 1.57 -3.40
N PHE A 102 2.24 0.90 -3.83
CA PHE A 102 3.60 1.41 -3.61
C PHE A 102 3.83 2.78 -4.27
N ASN A 103 3.14 3.07 -5.38
CA ASN A 103 3.13 4.37 -6.04
C ASN A 103 2.07 5.34 -5.48
N GLY A 104 1.63 5.16 -4.24
CA GLY A 104 0.73 6.10 -3.57
C GLY A 104 -0.66 6.20 -4.23
N GLY A 105 -1.12 5.15 -4.89
CA GLY A 105 -2.38 5.12 -5.63
C GLY A 105 -2.30 5.63 -7.07
N VAL A 106 -1.10 5.68 -7.65
CA VAL A 106 -0.88 6.10 -9.05
C VAL A 106 -0.58 4.88 -9.93
N GLU A 107 -1.45 4.63 -10.89
CA GLU A 107 -1.31 3.48 -11.81
C GLU A 107 -0.14 3.66 -12.79
N LYS A 108 0.10 4.90 -13.25
CA LYS A 108 1.14 5.21 -14.22
C LYS A 108 2.54 4.92 -13.63
N SER A 109 3.38 4.22 -14.39
CA SER A 109 4.79 4.01 -14.02
C SER A 109 5.59 5.31 -14.10
N TYR A 110 6.55 5.47 -13.20
CA TYR A 110 7.53 6.55 -13.27
C TYR A 110 8.61 6.28 -14.35
N PRO A 111 9.31 7.31 -14.86
CA PRO A 111 10.48 7.10 -15.71
C PRO A 111 11.51 6.18 -15.03
N GLY A 112 12.06 5.22 -15.78
CA GLY A 112 13.00 4.22 -15.25
C GLY A 112 12.35 3.09 -14.43
N GLU A 113 11.03 3.07 -14.27
CA GLU A 113 10.28 2.01 -13.58
C GLU A 113 9.85 0.90 -14.55
N ASP A 114 10.47 -0.28 -14.44
CA ASP A 114 10.04 -1.49 -15.11
C ASP A 114 9.15 -2.32 -14.18
N ARG A 115 8.17 -3.04 -14.75
CA ARG A 115 7.23 -3.89 -14.00
C ARG A 115 7.18 -5.28 -14.58
N VAL A 116 7.16 -6.28 -13.71
CA VAL A 116 7.06 -7.69 -14.08
C VAL A 116 5.94 -8.35 -13.28
N LEU A 117 4.96 -8.87 -14.01
CA LEU A 117 3.84 -9.63 -13.48
C LEU A 117 4.06 -11.12 -13.76
N ILE A 118 4.03 -11.94 -12.71
CA ILE A 118 3.96 -13.39 -12.83
C ILE A 118 2.50 -13.83 -12.59
N PRO A 119 1.89 -14.66 -13.47
CA PRO A 119 0.56 -15.20 -13.21
C PRO A 119 0.54 -16.05 -11.93
N SER A 120 -0.37 -15.74 -11.01
CA SER A 120 -0.68 -16.63 -9.87
C SER A 120 -1.34 -17.93 -10.37
N PRO A 121 -1.22 -19.05 -9.64
CA PRO A 121 -1.80 -20.31 -10.09
C PRO A 121 -3.32 -20.26 -10.08
N LYS A 122 -3.95 -20.89 -11.08
CA LYS A 122 -5.41 -21.00 -11.16
C LYS A 122 -5.92 -22.13 -10.27
N VAL A 123 -5.99 -21.88 -8.97
CA VAL A 123 -6.53 -22.79 -7.95
C VAL A 123 -7.71 -22.14 -7.24
N ALA A 124 -8.59 -22.96 -6.63
CA ALA A 124 -9.76 -22.44 -5.91
C ALA A 124 -9.35 -21.69 -4.64
N THR A 125 -8.38 -22.23 -3.91
CA THR A 125 -7.75 -21.65 -2.72
C THR A 125 -6.26 -22.03 -2.73
N TYR A 126 -5.41 -21.16 -2.20
CA TYR A 126 -3.96 -21.29 -2.34
C TYR A 126 -3.33 -22.38 -1.44
N ASP A 127 -4.06 -22.93 -0.47
CA ASP A 127 -3.63 -24.12 0.27
C ASP A 127 -3.47 -25.36 -0.63
N LEU A 128 -4.14 -25.38 -1.78
CA LEU A 128 -3.99 -26.43 -2.80
C LEU A 128 -2.65 -26.34 -3.56
N LYS A 129 -2.01 -25.17 -3.55
CA LYS A 129 -0.68 -24.94 -4.15
C LYS A 129 0.09 -23.90 -3.33
N PRO A 130 0.59 -24.25 -2.13
CA PRO A 130 1.18 -23.28 -1.19
C PRO A 130 2.44 -22.58 -1.71
N GLU A 131 3.17 -23.23 -2.62
CA GLU A 131 4.30 -22.62 -3.33
C GLU A 131 3.89 -21.49 -4.28
N MET A 132 2.60 -21.35 -4.58
CA MET A 132 2.00 -20.39 -5.50
C MET A 132 2.80 -20.27 -6.80
N SER A 133 3.28 -19.07 -7.14
CA SER A 133 4.22 -18.82 -8.23
C SER A 133 5.57 -18.29 -7.73
N ALA A 134 5.93 -18.58 -6.47
CA ALA A 134 7.14 -18.06 -5.84
C ALA A 134 8.42 -18.47 -6.57
N TYR A 135 8.49 -19.71 -7.05
CA TYR A 135 9.64 -20.18 -7.83
C TYR A 135 9.77 -19.40 -9.15
N GLU A 136 8.68 -19.21 -9.90
CA GLU A 136 8.69 -18.43 -11.13
C GLU A 136 9.05 -16.94 -10.89
N VAL A 137 8.55 -16.36 -9.79
CA VAL A 137 8.95 -15.02 -9.34
C VAL A 137 10.45 -14.97 -9.01
N CYS A 138 10.95 -15.96 -8.26
CA CYS A 138 12.35 -16.07 -7.90
C CYS A 138 13.27 -16.18 -9.12
N GLU A 139 12.97 -17.08 -10.07
CA GLU A 139 13.77 -17.19 -11.30
C GLU A 139 13.82 -15.85 -12.04
N ARG A 140 12.67 -15.19 -12.18
CA ARG A 140 12.60 -13.92 -12.90
C ARG A 140 13.33 -12.80 -12.20
N VAL A 141 13.31 -12.74 -10.87
CA VAL A 141 14.12 -11.78 -10.10
C VAL A 141 15.61 -12.05 -10.32
N LEU A 142 16.04 -13.31 -10.28
CA LEU A 142 17.44 -13.67 -10.50
C LEU A 142 17.90 -13.30 -11.92
N GLU A 143 17.09 -13.56 -12.94
CA GLU A 143 17.34 -13.09 -14.32
C GLU A 143 17.52 -11.57 -14.36
N LYS A 144 16.66 -10.82 -13.66
CA LYS A 144 16.68 -9.35 -13.62
C LYS A 144 17.86 -8.77 -12.85
N ILE A 145 18.29 -9.44 -11.78
CA ILE A 145 19.53 -9.09 -11.05
C ILE A 145 20.74 -9.29 -11.97
N GLU A 146 20.75 -10.36 -12.77
CA GLU A 146 21.88 -10.65 -13.66
C GLU A 146 22.00 -9.66 -14.82
N GLU A 147 20.90 -9.04 -15.26
CA GLU A 147 20.92 -7.96 -16.25
C GLU A 147 21.78 -6.76 -15.81
N ASP A 148 21.98 -6.56 -14.50
CA ASP A 148 22.86 -5.52 -13.91
C ASP A 148 22.52 -4.09 -14.38
N ILE A 149 21.22 -3.81 -14.52
CA ILE A 149 20.70 -2.51 -14.98
C ILE A 149 19.80 -1.80 -13.95
N TYR A 150 19.46 -2.44 -12.84
CA TYR A 150 18.52 -1.91 -11.85
C TYR A 150 19.24 -1.47 -10.59
N ASP A 151 19.01 -0.23 -10.18
CA ASP A 151 19.53 0.33 -8.94
C ASP A 151 18.69 -0.11 -7.73
N VAL A 152 17.38 -0.31 -7.94
CA VAL A 152 16.43 -0.72 -6.88
C VAL A 152 15.46 -1.78 -7.39
N ILE A 153 15.27 -2.85 -6.63
CA ILE A 153 14.28 -3.90 -6.92
C ILE A 153 13.30 -4.00 -5.75
N ILE A 154 12.00 -3.86 -6.04
CA ILE A 154 10.91 -4.06 -5.10
C ILE A 154 10.20 -5.37 -5.46
N LEU A 155 10.36 -6.35 -4.58
CA LEU A 155 9.82 -7.70 -4.73
C LEU A 155 8.80 -7.99 -3.62
N ASN A 156 7.69 -8.63 -3.98
CA ASN A 156 6.75 -9.20 -3.01
C ASN A 156 6.57 -10.72 -3.26
N PHE A 157 6.71 -11.50 -2.17
CA PHE A 157 6.25 -12.88 -2.11
C PHE A 157 4.87 -12.93 -1.43
N ALA A 158 3.86 -13.40 -2.16
CA ALA A 158 2.47 -13.39 -1.72
C ALA A 158 2.14 -14.53 -0.73
N ASN A 159 2.96 -15.59 -0.72
CA ASN A 159 2.61 -16.89 -0.16
C ASN A 159 2.19 -16.86 1.31
N PRO A 160 2.94 -16.23 2.25
CA PRO A 160 2.60 -16.30 3.66
C PRO A 160 1.22 -15.68 3.93
N ASP A 161 0.87 -14.62 3.22
CA ASP A 161 -0.41 -13.95 3.38
C ASP A 161 -1.57 -14.71 2.73
N MET A 162 -1.43 -14.99 1.43
CA MET A 162 -2.49 -15.62 0.64
C MET A 162 -2.81 -17.04 1.13
N VAL A 163 -1.80 -17.78 1.57
CA VAL A 163 -1.99 -19.11 2.17
C VAL A 163 -2.40 -19.00 3.64
N GLY A 164 -1.89 -18.00 4.38
CA GLY A 164 -2.31 -17.71 5.75
C GLY A 164 -3.83 -17.49 5.87
N HIS A 165 -4.42 -16.78 4.91
CA HIS A 165 -5.88 -16.58 4.83
C HIS A 165 -6.72 -17.86 4.71
N THR A 166 -6.12 -18.98 4.31
CA THR A 166 -6.85 -20.27 4.23
C THR A 166 -7.07 -20.88 5.61
N GLY A 167 -6.25 -20.50 6.60
CA GLY A 167 -6.30 -21.12 7.94
C GLY A 167 -5.75 -22.55 7.99
N VAL A 168 -5.19 -23.07 6.89
CA VAL A 168 -4.63 -24.43 6.82
C VAL A 168 -3.16 -24.39 7.24
N TYR A 169 -2.88 -24.76 8.50
CA TYR A 169 -1.55 -24.66 9.10
C TYR A 169 -0.44 -25.31 8.26
N GLU A 170 -0.60 -26.57 7.84
CA GLU A 170 0.41 -27.30 7.07
C GLU A 170 0.71 -26.64 5.70
N ALA A 171 -0.31 -26.02 5.09
CA ALA A 171 -0.11 -25.26 3.86
C ALA A 171 0.68 -23.98 4.13
N ALA A 172 0.36 -23.25 5.20
CA ALA A 172 1.10 -22.04 5.57
C ALA A 172 2.57 -22.34 5.91
N VAL A 173 2.87 -23.46 6.56
CA VAL A 173 4.26 -23.92 6.78
C VAL A 173 4.98 -24.10 5.45
N LYS A 174 4.41 -24.85 4.50
CA LYS A 174 5.00 -25.06 3.17
C LYS A 174 5.17 -23.76 2.39
N ALA A 175 4.24 -22.82 2.53
CA ALA A 175 4.32 -21.49 1.93
C ALA A 175 5.53 -20.69 2.45
N ILE A 176 5.76 -20.71 3.77
CA ILE A 176 6.93 -20.07 4.40
C ILE A 176 8.23 -20.75 3.95
N GLU A 177 8.30 -22.08 3.97
CA GLU A 177 9.48 -22.83 3.53
C GLU A 177 9.84 -22.54 2.07
N THR A 178 8.84 -22.41 1.20
CA THR A 178 9.04 -22.04 -0.21
C THR A 178 9.66 -20.64 -0.32
N VAL A 179 9.14 -19.67 0.43
CA VAL A 179 9.68 -18.29 0.42
C VAL A 179 11.08 -18.24 0.98
N ASP A 180 11.38 -19.01 2.04
CA ASP A 180 12.72 -19.10 2.62
C ASP A 180 13.75 -19.61 1.59
N GLU A 181 13.41 -20.67 0.84
CA GLU A 181 14.28 -21.20 -0.22
C GLU A 181 14.54 -20.15 -1.31
N CYS A 182 13.50 -19.50 -1.82
CA CYS A 182 13.61 -18.45 -2.83
C CYS A 182 14.43 -17.25 -2.32
N MET A 183 14.18 -16.82 -1.10
CA MET A 183 14.91 -15.72 -0.44
C MET A 183 16.39 -16.04 -0.29
N GLY A 184 16.74 -17.28 0.08
CA GLY A 184 18.13 -17.73 0.17
C GLY A 184 18.89 -17.65 -1.16
N ARG A 185 18.20 -17.86 -2.28
CA ARG A 185 18.79 -17.71 -3.63
C ARG A 185 19.01 -16.25 -4.00
N ILE A 186 18.01 -15.40 -3.75
CA ILE A 186 18.08 -13.95 -4.01
C ILE A 186 19.15 -13.29 -3.14
N TYR A 187 19.24 -13.67 -1.87
CA TYR A 187 20.28 -13.24 -0.94
C TYR A 187 21.69 -13.42 -1.53
N ARG A 188 22.00 -14.61 -2.07
CA ARG A 188 23.30 -14.88 -2.68
C ARG A 188 23.53 -14.00 -3.90
N ALA A 189 22.56 -13.92 -4.81
CA ALA A 189 22.68 -13.14 -6.03
C ALA A 189 22.92 -11.64 -5.76
N ILE A 190 22.24 -11.06 -4.76
CA ILE A 190 22.45 -9.67 -4.37
C ILE A 190 23.84 -9.45 -3.78
N LEU A 191 24.30 -10.34 -2.88
CA LEU A 191 25.64 -10.22 -2.28
C LEU A 191 26.76 -10.45 -3.29
N ASP A 192 26.60 -11.36 -4.24
CA ASP A 192 27.59 -11.60 -5.30
C ASP A 192 27.79 -10.37 -6.20
N LYS A 193 26.77 -9.49 -6.28
CA LYS A 193 26.85 -8.18 -6.96
C LYS A 193 27.34 -7.04 -6.04
N GLY A 194 27.63 -7.32 -4.76
CA GLY A 194 28.00 -6.31 -3.76
C GLY A 194 26.84 -5.39 -3.37
N GLY A 195 25.60 -5.84 -3.58
CA GLY A 195 24.38 -5.09 -3.27
C GLY A 195 23.97 -5.19 -1.81
N ILE A 196 22.84 -4.54 -1.49
CA ILE A 196 22.22 -4.56 -0.16
C ILE A 196 20.84 -5.18 -0.29
N LEU A 197 20.50 -6.11 0.59
CA LEU A 197 19.18 -6.72 0.65
C LEU A 197 18.45 -6.31 1.93
N PHE A 198 17.26 -5.76 1.76
CA PHE A 198 16.31 -5.56 2.86
C PHE A 198 15.27 -6.68 2.85
N ILE A 199 15.04 -7.29 4.01
CA ILE A 199 14.00 -8.30 4.21
C ILE A 199 13.02 -7.76 5.24
N THR A 200 11.75 -7.63 4.86
CA THR A 200 10.70 -7.11 5.71
C THR A 200 9.32 -7.62 5.27
N ALA A 201 8.27 -7.24 6.00
CA ALA A 201 6.89 -7.54 5.66
C ALA A 201 6.01 -6.29 5.82
N ASP A 202 4.88 -6.25 5.12
CA ASP A 202 3.88 -5.20 5.24
C ASP A 202 2.96 -5.39 6.45
N HIS A 203 2.72 -6.63 6.87
CA HIS A 203 2.01 -7.00 8.09
C HIS A 203 2.25 -8.48 8.47
N GLY A 204 1.70 -8.91 9.61
CA GLY A 204 1.63 -10.33 10.01
C GLY A 204 0.38 -11.04 9.49
N ASN A 205 0.44 -12.38 9.43
CA ASN A 205 -0.66 -13.30 9.11
C ASN A 205 -0.25 -14.74 9.52
N ALA A 206 0.67 -15.35 8.78
CA ALA A 206 1.03 -16.77 8.87
C ALA A 206 1.63 -17.22 10.21
N GLU A 207 2.10 -16.29 11.04
CA GLU A 207 2.62 -16.60 12.37
C GLU A 207 1.52 -16.95 13.39
N GLN A 208 0.25 -16.65 13.07
CA GLN A 208 -0.90 -17.06 13.88
C GLN A 208 -1.96 -17.75 13.01
N MET A 209 -1.91 -19.08 12.95
CA MET A 209 -2.84 -19.89 12.16
C MET A 209 -4.01 -20.48 12.98
N PHE A 210 -4.02 -20.28 14.29
CA PHE A 210 -5.04 -20.79 15.20
C PHE A 210 -5.60 -19.68 16.09
N ASN A 211 -6.93 -19.64 16.22
CA ASN A 211 -7.62 -18.71 17.10
C ASN A 211 -8.14 -19.46 18.34
N ALA A 212 -7.57 -19.15 19.49
CA ALA A 212 -7.91 -19.77 20.76
C ALA A 212 -9.31 -19.41 21.28
N GLU A 213 -9.88 -18.25 20.90
CA GLU A 213 -11.18 -17.79 21.39
C GLU A 213 -12.34 -18.59 20.82
N ASN A 214 -12.24 -18.99 19.54
CA ASN A 214 -13.27 -19.76 18.84
C ASN A 214 -12.84 -21.22 18.56
N ASN A 215 -11.66 -21.63 19.03
CA ASN A 215 -11.08 -22.96 18.82
C ASN A 215 -11.07 -23.37 17.34
N GLY A 216 -10.66 -22.44 16.47
CA GLY A 216 -10.73 -22.60 15.02
C GLY A 216 -9.53 -22.02 14.29
N ALA A 217 -9.58 -22.09 12.96
CA ALA A 217 -8.55 -21.51 12.11
C ALA A 217 -8.56 -19.98 12.23
N HIS A 218 -7.36 -19.39 12.26
CA HIS A 218 -7.20 -17.95 12.13
C HIS A 218 -6.90 -17.61 10.67
N THR A 219 -7.73 -16.77 10.06
CA THR A 219 -7.70 -16.46 8.62
C THR A 219 -7.51 -14.98 8.34
N ALA A 220 -7.10 -14.20 9.35
CA ALA A 220 -6.97 -12.75 9.27
C ALA A 220 -5.51 -12.32 9.50
N HIS A 221 -5.21 -11.07 9.19
CA HIS A 221 -3.94 -10.47 9.56
C HIS A 221 -3.84 -10.34 11.09
N THR A 222 -2.60 -10.20 11.56
CA THR A 222 -2.31 -9.96 12.97
C THR A 222 -1.82 -8.53 13.20
N THR A 223 -1.64 -8.18 14.47
CA THR A 223 -1.00 -6.92 14.89
C THR A 223 0.43 -7.14 15.38
N ASN A 224 1.04 -8.28 15.04
CA ASN A 224 2.41 -8.57 15.43
C ASN A 224 3.38 -7.66 14.66
N PRO A 225 4.53 -7.29 15.26
CA PRO A 225 5.57 -6.55 14.56
C PRO A 225 6.16 -7.38 13.42
N VAL A 226 6.58 -6.69 12.36
CA VAL A 226 7.23 -7.31 11.18
C VAL A 226 8.75 -7.32 11.34
N PRO A 227 9.46 -8.29 10.74
CA PRO A 227 10.92 -8.26 10.71
C PRO A 227 11.42 -7.09 9.84
N PHE A 228 12.62 -6.60 10.15
CA PHE A 228 13.38 -5.71 9.28
C PHE A 228 14.85 -6.09 9.38
N ILE A 229 15.37 -6.72 8.33
CA ILE A 229 16.74 -7.22 8.26
C ILE A 229 17.45 -6.48 7.13
N LEU A 230 18.59 -5.86 7.44
CA LEU A 230 19.49 -5.25 6.47
C LEU A 230 20.70 -6.18 6.30
N VAL A 231 20.88 -6.68 5.08
CA VAL A 231 21.97 -7.55 4.69
C VAL A 231 22.94 -6.77 3.81
N SER A 232 24.19 -6.66 4.25
CA SER A 232 25.29 -6.01 3.52
C SER A 232 26.65 -6.46 4.05
N ASP A 233 27.71 -6.17 3.31
CA ASP A 233 29.10 -6.38 3.75
C ASP A 233 29.50 -5.45 4.91
N THR A 234 28.87 -4.28 4.99
CA THR A 234 29.02 -3.36 6.12
C THR A 234 28.01 -3.70 7.20
N ARG A 235 28.43 -3.67 8.47
CA ARG A 235 27.51 -3.81 9.60
C ARG A 235 26.91 -2.45 9.95
N TYR A 236 25.58 -2.37 9.92
CA TYR A 236 24.82 -1.21 10.39
C TYR A 236 24.13 -1.52 11.71
N GLU A 237 24.08 -0.54 12.61
CA GLU A 237 23.23 -0.60 13.79
C GLU A 237 21.87 0.03 13.44
N LEU A 238 20.79 -0.70 13.73
CA LEU A 238 19.44 -0.29 13.38
C LEU A 238 18.64 0.06 14.64
N SER A 239 17.90 1.16 14.58
CA SER A 239 16.90 1.53 15.56
C SER A 239 15.57 0.84 15.28
N PRO A 240 14.73 0.59 16.30
CA PRO A 240 13.33 0.21 16.08
C PRO A 240 12.58 1.33 15.33
N GLY A 241 11.58 0.96 14.52
CA GLY A 241 10.78 1.93 13.79
C GLY A 241 9.49 1.37 13.22
N ILE A 242 8.97 2.07 12.21
CA ILE A 242 7.70 1.78 11.54
C ILE A 242 7.89 1.62 10.02
N LEU A 243 6.86 1.18 9.29
CA LEU A 243 6.93 1.00 7.83
C LEU A 243 7.36 2.27 7.08
N ALA A 244 6.96 3.45 7.58
CA ALA A 244 7.31 4.74 6.98
C ALA A 244 8.82 5.07 7.04
N ASP A 245 9.60 4.32 7.84
CA ASP A 245 11.03 4.51 8.01
C ASP A 245 11.86 3.73 6.97
N ILE A 246 11.25 2.79 6.25
CA ILE A 246 11.93 1.93 5.26
C ILE A 246 12.47 2.76 4.09
N ALA A 247 11.62 3.56 3.44
CA ALA A 247 12.03 4.38 2.29
C ALA A 247 13.13 5.40 2.66
N PRO A 248 13.02 6.17 3.77
CA PRO A 248 14.12 6.97 4.29
C PRO A 248 15.43 6.21 4.49
N THR A 249 15.38 4.98 5.02
CA THR A 249 16.56 4.14 5.23
C THR A 249 17.20 3.72 3.90
N MET A 250 16.38 3.39 2.89
CA MET A 250 16.87 3.07 1.56
C MET A 250 17.52 4.28 0.87
N LEU A 251 16.93 5.47 1.00
CA LEU A 251 17.51 6.71 0.44
C LEU A 251 18.86 7.06 1.07
N ASP A 252 19.01 6.86 2.39
CA ASP A 252 20.27 7.06 3.12
C ASP A 252 21.41 6.21 2.53
N LEU A 253 21.16 4.92 2.30
CA LEU A 253 22.15 4.02 1.67
C LEU A 253 22.42 4.35 0.20
N LEU A 254 21.41 4.82 -0.53
CA LEU A 254 21.56 5.34 -1.89
C LEU A 254 22.25 6.71 -1.93
N LYS A 255 22.50 7.34 -0.77
CA LYS A 255 23.05 8.70 -0.63
C LYS A 255 22.20 9.75 -1.33
N ILE A 256 20.89 9.58 -1.30
CA ILE A 256 19.90 10.53 -1.84
C ILE A 256 19.30 11.31 -0.67
N GLU A 257 19.18 12.62 -0.84
CA GLU A 257 18.54 13.48 0.16
C GLU A 257 17.08 13.09 0.35
N LYS A 258 16.69 12.84 1.60
CA LYS A 258 15.31 12.52 1.95
C LYS A 258 14.44 13.77 1.79
N PRO A 259 13.35 13.72 1.00
CA PRO A 259 12.45 14.86 0.83
C PRO A 259 11.68 15.16 2.13
N GLU A 260 11.16 16.38 2.25
CA GLU A 260 10.47 16.85 3.46
C GLU A 260 9.13 16.14 3.70
N GLU A 261 8.47 15.67 2.64
CA GLU A 261 7.22 14.91 2.71
C GLU A 261 7.42 13.53 3.35
N MET A 262 8.63 12.96 3.26
CA MET A 262 8.98 11.72 3.96
C MET A 262 9.28 12.00 5.43
N THR A 263 8.22 12.02 6.24
CA THR A 263 8.31 12.28 7.69
C THR A 263 8.92 11.13 8.51
N GLY A 264 9.02 9.93 7.94
CA GLY A 264 9.80 8.82 8.50
C GLY A 264 11.29 9.13 8.63
N LYS A 265 12.02 8.30 9.34
CA LYS A 265 13.45 8.50 9.63
C LYS A 265 14.26 7.29 9.18
N SER A 266 15.51 7.49 8.79
CA SER A 266 16.42 6.36 8.57
C SER A 266 16.53 5.56 9.87
N LEU A 267 16.50 4.24 9.74
CA LEU A 267 16.68 3.32 10.86
C LEU A 267 18.17 3.14 11.18
N ILE A 268 19.09 3.55 10.30
CA ILE A 268 20.54 3.49 10.51
C ILE A 268 20.96 4.55 11.52
N GLN A 269 21.83 4.17 12.47
CA GLN A 269 22.42 5.05 13.49
C GLN A 269 23.72 5.73 13.03
#